data_AF-A0AAW1F7P4-F1
#
_entry.id   AF-A0AAW1F7P4-F1
#
_cell.length_a   1.000
_cell.length_b   1.000
_cell.length_c   1.000
_cell.angle_alpha   90.00
_cell.angle_beta   90.00
_cell.angle_gamma   90.00
#
_symmetry.space_group_name_H-M   'P 1'
#
loop_
_entity.id
_entity.type
_entity.pdbx_description
1 polymer ?
#
loop_
_entity_poly.entity_id
_entity_poly.type
_entity_poly.pdbx_seq_one_letter_code
_entity_poly.pdbx_strand_id
1 'polypeptide(L)'
;MDRKNVAWILMLLPVVGLGVVETTEPLTDLENIAGKLVFYQMEGNATYVRDTELASDVPTEIMFELFDPQKNFSTAKFSYTWDLGNGEVIQGTEPVVRYHYTQSGNYTLRLNIGVNVTKHSPAITDVYSTDVQVLDAIKNIELKGPTDYEVSQNTSLAFHVDGSPPMWVCWRFLANCVPDVTVSCTLTMLYANTLRLNHTFTSAGVHCLDISIRNDVSKMQTSFSLYVRRNNNTHLIFILSCAAILVATFSFITVIACRPRHHNRSQIGTSSNAIFLKNQDAERQSAIILNFSPLERGEKQPLLLQHGTQYCS
;
A
#
# COMPACT_ATOMS: atom_id res chain seq x y z
N MET A 1 32.28 15.93 -83.21
CA MET A 1 33.37 15.56 -82.29
C MET A 1 34.01 16.82 -81.77
N ASP A 2 34.14 16.86 -80.46
CA ASP A 2 34.32 17.99 -79.56
C ASP A 2 35.61 18.80 -79.81
N ARG A 3 35.55 20.13 -79.70
CA ARG A 3 36.74 20.97 -79.48
C ARG A 3 36.36 22.18 -78.62
N LYS A 4 36.47 21.98 -77.31
CA LYS A 4 36.37 23.03 -76.29
C LYS A 4 37.64 23.88 -76.28
N ASN A 5 37.48 25.19 -76.45
CA ASN A 5 38.47 26.19 -76.08
C ASN A 5 37.95 26.96 -74.87
N VAL A 6 38.78 27.03 -73.84
CA VAL A 6 38.56 27.69 -72.55
C VAL A 6 38.64 29.21 -72.75
N ALA A 7 37.64 29.95 -72.29
CA ALA A 7 37.64 31.41 -72.24
C ALA A 7 37.43 31.89 -70.80
N TRP A 8 38.39 32.68 -70.31
CA TRP A 8 38.37 33.35 -69.01
C TRP A 8 37.36 34.49 -69.01
N ILE A 9 36.56 34.61 -67.95
CA ILE A 9 35.56 35.67 -67.79
C ILE A 9 35.91 36.46 -66.53
N LEU A 10 36.19 37.76 -66.72
CA LEU A 10 36.43 38.75 -65.67
C LEU A 10 35.22 38.86 -64.73
N MET A 11 35.47 38.76 -63.42
CA MET A 11 34.50 39.04 -62.36
C MET A 11 34.35 40.56 -62.16
N LEU A 12 33.17 41.10 -62.46
CA LEU A 12 32.74 42.43 -62.06
C LEU A 12 31.84 42.30 -60.82
N LEU A 13 32.30 42.84 -59.69
CA LEU A 13 31.55 42.95 -58.43
C LEU A 13 30.53 44.10 -58.52
N PRO A 14 29.23 43.90 -58.22
CA PRO A 14 28.31 45.00 -58.04
C PRO A 14 28.38 45.52 -56.60
N VAL A 15 28.61 46.84 -56.49
CA VAL A 15 28.43 47.61 -55.26
C VAL A 15 26.93 47.74 -54.98
N VAL A 16 26.46 47.19 -53.85
CA VAL A 16 25.10 47.42 -53.34
C VAL A 16 25.22 48.29 -52.10
N GLY A 17 24.58 49.46 -52.14
CA GLY A 17 24.64 50.46 -51.09
C GLY A 17 23.95 50.02 -49.80
N LEU A 18 24.53 50.41 -48.66
CA LEU A 18 23.87 50.37 -47.36
C LEU A 18 22.67 51.32 -47.38
N GLY A 19 21.47 50.76 -47.50
CA GLY A 19 20.25 51.38 -47.02
C GLY A 19 20.06 50.99 -45.57
N VAL A 20 20.29 51.93 -44.64
CA VAL A 20 19.78 51.84 -43.28
C VAL A 20 18.26 51.97 -43.39
N VAL A 21 17.56 50.85 -43.32
CA VAL A 21 16.11 50.86 -43.08
C VAL A 21 15.95 51.03 -41.58
N GLU A 22 15.70 52.26 -41.17
CA GLU A 22 15.19 52.58 -39.85
C GLU A 22 13.72 52.14 -39.85
N THR A 23 13.46 50.88 -39.50
CA THR A 23 12.10 50.40 -39.22
C THR A 23 11.66 51.01 -37.89
N THR A 24 11.10 52.20 -37.94
CA THR A 24 10.19 52.69 -36.91
C THR A 24 8.90 51.87 -37.07
N GLU A 25 8.86 50.68 -36.48
CA GLU A 25 7.59 49.97 -36.34
C GLU A 25 6.65 50.87 -35.52
N PRO A 26 5.44 51.17 -36.02
CA PRO A 26 4.47 51.92 -35.26
C PRO A 26 4.13 51.11 -34.00
N LEU A 27 4.05 51.82 -32.87
CA LEU A 27 3.71 51.33 -31.55
C LEU A 27 2.22 50.92 -31.50
N THR A 28 1.81 49.92 -32.28
CA THR A 28 0.40 49.55 -32.48
C THR A 28 0.00 48.17 -31.99
N ASP A 29 0.93 47.29 -31.60
CA ASP A 29 0.60 45.92 -31.15
C ASP A 29 1.04 45.64 -29.70
N LEU A 30 0.75 46.56 -28.78
CA LEU A 30 0.76 46.24 -27.34
C LEU A 30 -0.64 45.76 -26.91
N GLU A 31 -1.15 44.69 -27.53
CA GLU A 31 -2.47 44.17 -27.18
C GLU A 31 -2.47 43.46 -25.81
N ASN A 32 -1.39 42.77 -25.43
CA ASN A 32 -1.30 42.01 -24.17
C ASN A 32 0.02 42.27 -23.41
N ILE A 33 -0.06 42.27 -22.08
CA ILE A 33 1.09 42.47 -21.18
C ILE A 33 1.68 41.09 -20.90
N ALA A 34 2.76 40.71 -21.60
CA ALA A 34 3.37 39.39 -21.42
C ALA A 34 3.97 39.21 -20.01
N GLY A 35 3.69 38.07 -19.37
CA GLY A 35 4.22 37.70 -18.07
C GLY A 35 3.69 36.36 -17.57
N LYS A 36 4.01 36.03 -16.31
CA LYS A 36 3.49 34.82 -15.64
C LYS A 36 3.27 35.06 -14.15
N LEU A 37 2.38 34.27 -13.57
CA LEU A 37 2.17 34.23 -12.13
C LEU A 37 3.07 33.16 -11.50
N VAL A 38 3.65 33.47 -10.34
CA VAL A 38 4.48 32.56 -9.57
C VAL A 38 4.05 32.60 -8.10
N PHE A 39 3.97 31.43 -7.48
CA PHE A 39 3.52 31.27 -6.09
C PHE A 39 4.67 30.80 -5.21
N TYR A 40 4.94 31.53 -4.13
CA TYR A 40 5.96 31.17 -3.15
C TYR A 40 5.30 30.92 -1.79
N GLN A 41 5.46 29.74 -1.21
CA GLN A 41 5.01 29.42 0.14
C GLN A 41 6.17 29.32 1.11
N MET A 42 6.06 30.01 2.24
CA MET A 42 7.08 30.02 3.29
C MET A 42 6.65 29.18 4.48
N GLU A 43 7.39 28.11 4.76
CA GLU A 43 7.16 27.24 5.91
C GLU A 43 8.44 27.11 6.73
N GLY A 44 8.46 27.72 7.92
CA GLY A 44 9.67 27.88 8.72
C GLY A 44 10.73 28.68 7.97
N ASN A 45 11.87 28.06 7.67
CA ASN A 45 12.98 28.68 6.92
C ASN A 45 13.02 28.28 5.44
N ALA A 46 12.08 27.45 4.98
CA ALA A 46 12.03 26.96 3.61
C ALA A 46 11.06 27.79 2.76
N THR A 47 11.45 28.02 1.51
CA THR A 47 10.58 28.64 0.50
C THR A 47 10.30 27.62 -0.60
N TYR A 48 9.03 27.34 -0.83
CA TYR A 48 8.57 26.42 -1.86
C TYR A 48 7.95 27.20 -3.01
N VAL A 49 8.44 26.94 -4.23
CA VAL A 49 7.77 27.40 -5.45
C VAL A 49 6.65 26.42 -5.75
N ARG A 50 5.43 26.93 -5.91
CA ARG A 50 4.23 26.14 -6.19
C ARG A 50 3.73 26.43 -7.60
N ASP A 51 3.14 25.41 -8.21
CA ASP A 51 2.49 25.51 -9.51
C ASP A 51 1.04 25.96 -9.32
N THR A 52 0.17 25.05 -8.87
CA THR A 52 -1.26 25.33 -8.64
C THR A 52 -1.76 24.85 -7.27
N GLU A 53 -1.03 23.95 -6.60
CA GLU A 53 -1.40 23.41 -5.30
C GLU A 53 -0.74 24.20 -4.17
N LEU A 54 -1.56 24.79 -3.29
CA LEU A 54 -1.11 25.60 -2.17
C LEU A 54 -1.51 24.97 -0.84
N ALA A 55 -0.65 25.05 0.18
CA ALA A 55 -1.01 24.70 1.55
C ALA A 55 -1.94 25.78 2.16
N SER A 56 -3.02 25.36 2.82
CA SER A 56 -3.82 26.22 3.69
C SER A 56 -3.03 26.64 4.93
N ASP A 57 -3.40 27.78 5.53
CA ASP A 57 -2.76 28.39 6.70
C ASP A 57 -1.27 28.72 6.53
N VAL A 58 -0.73 28.66 5.30
CA VAL A 58 0.67 28.98 4.99
C VAL A 58 0.77 30.31 4.25
N PRO A 59 1.61 31.25 4.72
CA PRO A 59 1.87 32.50 4.01
C PRO A 59 2.34 32.23 2.58
N THR A 60 1.58 32.78 1.63
CA THR A 60 1.81 32.67 0.20
C THR A 60 2.09 34.06 -0.37
N GLU A 61 3.22 34.20 -1.03
CA GLU A 61 3.57 35.37 -1.83
C GLU A 61 3.27 35.06 -3.31
N ILE A 62 2.32 35.79 -3.89
CA ILE A 62 1.90 35.64 -5.27
C ILE A 62 2.50 36.80 -6.05
N MET A 63 3.31 36.50 -7.05
CA MET A 63 4.07 37.48 -7.80
C MET A 63 3.77 37.40 -9.29
N PHE A 64 3.56 38.55 -9.92
CA PHE A 64 3.53 38.67 -11.37
C PHE A 64 4.92 39.02 -11.90
N GLU A 65 5.49 38.12 -12.69
CA GLU A 65 6.75 38.34 -13.37
C GLU A 65 6.48 38.88 -14.78
N LEU A 66 6.71 40.19 -14.95
CA LEU A 66 6.61 40.86 -16.25
C LEU A 66 7.70 40.36 -17.20
N PHE A 67 7.31 39.97 -18.41
CA PHE A 67 8.22 39.62 -19.50
C PHE A 67 8.29 40.77 -20.51
N ASP A 68 9.27 41.65 -20.35
CA ASP A 68 9.49 42.82 -21.22
C ASP A 68 10.96 42.94 -21.68
N PRO A 69 11.40 42.08 -22.62
CA PRO A 69 12.78 42.10 -23.10
C PRO A 69 13.12 43.39 -23.86
N GLN A 70 12.14 44.02 -24.49
CA GLN A 70 12.32 45.26 -25.28
C GLN A 70 12.26 46.53 -24.42
N LYS A 71 11.89 46.41 -23.14
CA LYS A 71 11.75 47.51 -22.17
C LYS A 71 10.68 48.54 -22.57
N ASN A 72 9.65 48.09 -23.27
CA ASN A 72 8.53 48.91 -23.73
C ASN A 72 7.75 49.54 -22.55
N PHE A 73 7.81 48.91 -21.37
CA PHE A 73 7.13 49.35 -20.16
C PHE A 73 8.07 49.98 -19.11
N SER A 74 9.32 50.24 -19.45
CA SER A 74 10.33 50.72 -18.48
C SER A 74 9.98 52.02 -17.75
N THR A 75 9.17 52.90 -18.36
CA THR A 75 8.67 54.14 -17.75
C THR A 75 7.19 54.10 -17.41
N ALA A 76 6.53 52.96 -17.61
CA ALA A 76 5.10 52.83 -17.44
C ALA A 76 4.72 52.74 -15.94
N LYS A 77 3.53 53.23 -15.61
CA LYS A 77 2.95 53.07 -14.27
C LYS A 77 1.99 51.90 -14.27
N PHE A 78 2.25 50.94 -13.40
CA PHE A 78 1.41 49.76 -13.22
C PHE A 78 0.45 49.94 -12.04
N SER A 79 -0.75 49.38 -12.22
CA SER A 79 -1.72 49.16 -11.16
C SER A 79 -2.18 47.71 -11.23
N TYR A 80 -2.23 47.04 -10.08
CA TYR A 80 -2.60 45.64 -9.96
C TYR A 80 -3.86 45.53 -9.10
N THR A 81 -4.83 44.74 -9.56
CA THR A 81 -6.00 44.35 -8.79
C THR A 81 -6.03 42.83 -8.70
N TRP A 82 -5.72 42.32 -7.51
CA TRP A 82 -5.70 40.91 -7.17
C TRP A 82 -7.06 40.49 -6.62
N ASP A 83 -7.81 39.67 -7.34
CA ASP A 83 -8.97 38.95 -6.84
C ASP A 83 -8.53 37.52 -6.52
N LEU A 84 -8.56 37.14 -5.25
CA LEU A 84 -8.03 35.87 -4.77
C LEU A 84 -9.03 34.72 -4.91
N GLY A 85 -10.23 34.96 -5.47
CA GLY A 85 -11.27 33.96 -5.71
C GLY A 85 -12.06 33.55 -4.47
N ASN A 86 -11.70 34.05 -3.29
CA ASN A 86 -12.42 33.86 -2.03
C ASN A 86 -13.33 35.06 -1.66
N GLY A 87 -13.48 36.02 -2.58
CA GLY A 87 -14.21 37.27 -2.37
C GLY A 87 -13.35 38.43 -1.86
N GLU A 88 -12.07 38.19 -1.52
CA GLU A 88 -11.14 39.26 -1.20
C GLU A 88 -10.50 39.84 -2.46
N VAL A 89 -10.46 41.17 -2.53
CA VAL A 89 -9.85 41.92 -3.62
C VAL A 89 -8.85 42.93 -3.06
N ILE A 90 -7.62 42.87 -3.53
CA ILE A 90 -6.50 43.70 -3.09
C ILE A 90 -6.01 44.53 -4.27
N GLN A 91 -6.04 45.86 -4.11
CA GLN A 91 -5.57 46.80 -5.12
C GLN A 91 -4.25 47.42 -4.69
N GLY A 92 -3.32 47.58 -5.63
CA GLY A 92 -2.00 48.12 -5.33
C GLY A 92 -1.21 48.52 -6.56
N THR A 93 0.03 48.94 -6.33
CA THR A 93 1.01 49.26 -7.38
C THR A 93 2.17 48.27 -7.39
N GLU A 94 2.22 47.36 -6.42
CA GLU A 94 3.23 46.31 -6.34
C GLU A 94 2.79 45.08 -7.16
N PRO A 95 3.70 44.44 -7.90
CA PRO A 95 3.43 43.23 -8.67
C PRO A 95 3.36 41.98 -7.77
N VAL A 96 3.21 42.16 -6.47
CA VAL A 96 3.24 41.09 -5.48
C VAL A 96 2.12 41.30 -4.46
N VAL A 97 1.50 40.20 -4.04
CA VAL A 97 0.53 40.18 -2.95
C VAL A 97 0.88 39.05 -1.98
N ARG A 98 0.75 39.33 -0.68
CA ARG A 98 0.98 38.35 0.38
C ARG A 98 -0.35 38.00 1.03
N TYR A 99 -0.68 36.72 0.99
CA TYR A 99 -1.95 36.21 1.51
C TYR A 99 -1.80 34.79 2.05
N HIS A 100 -2.73 34.33 2.90
CA HIS A 100 -2.83 32.93 3.30
C HIS A 100 -4.30 32.49 3.24
N TYR A 101 -4.57 31.43 2.49
CA TYR A 101 -5.89 30.83 2.45
C TYR A 101 -6.13 30.03 3.74
N THR A 102 -7.20 30.34 4.46
CA THR A 102 -7.53 29.68 5.74
C THR A 102 -8.34 28.39 5.58
N GLN A 103 -8.87 28.14 4.38
CA GLN A 103 -9.70 26.97 4.10
C GLN A 103 -9.17 26.27 2.85
N SER A 104 -9.12 24.94 2.89
CA SER A 104 -8.91 24.14 1.68
C SER A 104 -10.08 24.32 0.71
N GLY A 105 -9.78 24.35 -0.58
CA GLY A 105 -10.79 24.54 -1.61
C GLY A 105 -10.18 24.86 -2.97
N ASN A 106 -11.05 24.95 -3.98
CA ASN A 106 -10.66 25.39 -5.31
C ASN A 106 -11.02 26.86 -5.45
N TYR A 107 -10.03 27.66 -5.85
CA TYR A 107 -10.16 29.10 -6.03
C TYR A 107 -9.73 29.48 -7.45
N THR A 108 -10.41 30.46 -8.03
CA THR A 108 -9.99 31.05 -9.30
C THR A 108 -9.40 32.42 -9.02
N LEU A 109 -8.07 32.51 -9.02
CA LEU A 109 -7.37 33.77 -8.86
C LEU A 109 -7.42 34.56 -10.15
N ARG A 110 -7.74 35.85 -10.05
CA ARG A 110 -7.74 36.79 -11.17
C ARG A 110 -6.89 38.01 -10.86
N LEU A 111 -5.97 38.33 -11.76
CA LEU A 111 -5.15 39.53 -11.68
C LEU A 111 -5.52 40.45 -12.85
N ASN A 112 -6.09 41.61 -12.55
CA ASN A 112 -6.26 42.68 -13.53
C ASN A 112 -5.08 43.64 -13.44
N ILE A 113 -4.38 43.82 -14.56
CA ILE A 113 -3.22 44.70 -14.68
C ILE A 113 -3.64 45.90 -15.50
N GLY A 114 -3.41 47.11 -14.98
CA GLY A 114 -3.55 48.36 -15.70
C GLY A 114 -2.19 49.01 -15.89
N VAL A 115 -1.92 49.49 -17.10
CA VAL A 115 -0.64 50.09 -17.47
C VAL A 115 -0.87 51.44 -18.13
N ASN A 116 -0.18 52.45 -17.60
CA ASN A 116 -0.21 53.79 -18.13
C ASN A 116 1.21 54.20 -18.57
N VAL A 117 1.47 54.12 -19.88
CA VAL A 117 2.79 54.41 -20.47
C VAL A 117 3.03 55.91 -20.56
N THR A 118 2.04 56.68 -21.02
CA THR A 118 2.08 58.15 -21.08
C THR A 118 0.74 58.76 -20.70
N LYS A 119 0.72 60.02 -20.21
CA LYS A 119 -0.53 60.73 -19.84
C LYS A 119 -1.59 60.79 -20.96
N HIS A 120 -1.21 60.60 -22.22
CA HIS A 120 -2.06 60.80 -23.38
C HIS A 120 -2.36 59.50 -24.15
N SER A 121 -1.68 58.40 -23.81
CA SER A 121 -1.99 57.09 -24.37
C SER A 121 -3.17 56.47 -23.61
N PRO A 122 -4.07 55.74 -24.30
CA PRO A 122 -5.06 54.92 -23.61
C PRO A 122 -4.37 53.93 -22.66
N ALA A 123 -4.99 53.67 -21.52
CA ALA A 123 -4.48 52.68 -20.57
C ALA A 123 -4.58 51.29 -21.21
N ILE A 124 -3.49 50.53 -21.13
CA ILE A 124 -3.46 49.12 -21.55
C ILE A 124 -3.92 48.31 -20.35
N THR A 125 -4.82 47.35 -20.57
CA THR A 125 -5.31 46.47 -19.51
C THR A 125 -5.21 45.02 -19.94
N ASP A 126 -4.79 44.16 -19.02
CA ASP A 126 -4.72 42.72 -19.23
C ASP A 126 -5.24 41.98 -18.00
N VAL A 127 -5.69 40.74 -18.21
CA VAL A 127 -6.31 39.91 -17.17
C VAL A 127 -5.70 38.52 -17.19
N TYR A 128 -5.04 38.16 -16.09
CA TYR A 128 -4.56 36.81 -15.83
C TYR A 128 -5.57 36.06 -14.97
N SER A 129 -5.85 34.80 -15.30
CA SER A 129 -6.72 33.94 -14.51
C SER A 129 -6.04 32.58 -14.34
N THR A 130 -5.98 32.09 -13.10
CA THR A 130 -5.42 30.77 -12.79
C THR A 130 -6.25 30.10 -11.69
N ASP A 131 -6.52 28.82 -11.88
CA ASP A 131 -7.17 28.00 -10.86
C ASP A 131 -6.12 27.47 -9.90
N VAL A 132 -6.43 27.54 -8.61
CA VAL A 132 -5.54 27.19 -7.51
C VAL A 132 -6.28 26.22 -6.59
N GLN A 133 -5.63 25.11 -6.29
CA GLN A 133 -6.15 24.11 -5.36
C GLN A 133 -5.46 24.27 -4.00
N VAL A 134 -6.20 24.79 -3.02
CA VAL A 134 -5.71 24.90 -1.65
C VAL A 134 -6.02 23.61 -0.90
N LEU A 135 -4.98 23.02 -0.31
CA LEU A 135 -5.03 21.75 0.41
C LEU A 135 -4.57 21.95 1.86
N ASP A 136 -5.22 21.26 2.78
CA ASP A 136 -4.75 21.14 4.16
C ASP A 136 -3.50 20.27 4.20
N ALA A 137 -2.43 20.83 4.79
CA ALA A 137 -1.23 20.09 5.13
C ALA A 137 -1.54 18.98 6.15
N ILE A 138 -0.78 17.89 6.09
CA ILE A 138 -0.92 16.75 6.99
C ILE A 138 -0.38 17.17 8.37
N LYS A 139 -1.29 17.37 9.33
CA LYS A 139 -0.97 17.84 10.68
C LYS A 139 -0.75 16.68 11.67
N ASN A 140 -1.51 15.60 11.52
CA ASN A 140 -1.48 14.47 12.46
C ASN A 140 -1.94 13.16 11.81
N ILE A 141 -1.47 12.04 12.37
CA ILE A 141 -1.87 10.68 12.00
C ILE A 141 -2.25 9.97 13.30
N GLU A 142 -3.52 9.64 13.47
CA GLU A 142 -4.05 9.00 14.66
C GLU A 142 -4.40 7.52 14.38
N LEU A 143 -3.80 6.60 15.13
CA LEU A 143 -4.17 5.19 15.10
C LEU A 143 -5.37 4.91 16.02
N LYS A 144 -6.48 4.48 15.42
CA LYS A 144 -7.66 3.92 16.10
C LYS A 144 -7.66 2.41 15.91
N GLY A 145 -7.00 1.72 16.84
CA GLY A 145 -6.90 0.26 16.87
C GLY A 145 -7.41 -0.33 18.19
N PRO A 146 -7.55 -1.66 18.27
CA PRO A 146 -7.81 -2.33 19.54
C PRO A 146 -6.66 -2.12 20.53
N THR A 147 -6.96 -2.20 21.82
CA THR A 147 -5.96 -2.05 22.90
C THR A 147 -5.00 -3.21 22.99
N ASP A 148 -5.42 -4.39 22.54
CA ASP A 148 -4.66 -5.63 22.59
C ASP A 148 -4.71 -6.37 21.26
N TYR A 149 -3.57 -6.94 20.89
CA TYR A 149 -3.40 -7.71 19.67
C TYR A 149 -3.00 -9.15 20.03
N GLU A 150 -3.52 -10.14 19.32
CA GLU A 150 -3.15 -11.55 19.51
C GLU A 150 -2.54 -12.17 18.25
N VAL A 151 -1.64 -13.13 18.45
CA VAL A 151 -1.05 -13.92 17.37
C VAL A 151 -2.13 -14.72 16.63
N SER A 152 -2.01 -14.77 15.30
CA SER A 152 -2.92 -15.48 14.38
C SER A 152 -4.36 -14.98 14.38
N GLN A 153 -4.62 -13.80 14.95
CA GLN A 153 -5.90 -13.12 14.84
C GLN A 153 -5.83 -12.10 13.69
N ASN A 154 -6.87 -12.06 12.85
CA ASN A 154 -7.01 -11.02 11.83
C ASN A 154 -7.50 -9.73 12.52
N THR A 155 -6.64 -8.72 12.58
CA THR A 155 -6.94 -7.43 13.20
C THR A 155 -7.08 -6.34 12.14
N SER A 156 -8.13 -5.52 12.27
CA SER A 156 -8.33 -4.33 11.45
C SER A 156 -7.91 -3.08 12.23
N LEU A 157 -6.97 -2.31 11.67
CA LEU A 157 -6.49 -1.04 12.21
C LEU A 157 -7.04 0.10 11.36
N ALA A 158 -7.58 1.15 11.99
CA ALA A 158 -8.03 2.35 11.29
C ALA A 158 -7.12 3.54 11.64
N PHE A 159 -6.68 4.29 10.62
CA PHE A 159 -5.85 5.48 10.79
C PHE A 159 -6.63 6.69 10.34
N HIS A 160 -6.81 7.67 11.22
CA HIS A 160 -7.34 8.97 10.86
C HIS A 160 -6.18 9.91 10.49
N VAL A 161 -6.34 10.65 9.40
CA VAL A 161 -5.31 11.58 8.92
C VAL A 161 -5.92 12.97 8.78
N ASP A 162 -5.30 13.94 9.44
CA ASP A 162 -5.71 15.33 9.42
C ASP A 162 -5.02 16.04 8.25
N GLY A 163 -5.58 15.95 7.04
CA GLY A 163 -5.07 16.58 5.82
C GLY A 163 -5.98 16.34 4.61
N SER A 164 -5.73 17.06 3.51
CA SER A 164 -6.57 16.94 2.30
C SER A 164 -6.18 15.75 1.43
N PRO A 165 -7.14 14.91 1.00
CA PRO A 165 -6.95 13.89 -0.03
C PRO A 165 -6.84 14.51 -1.45
N PRO A 166 -6.29 13.77 -2.42
CA PRO A 166 -5.75 12.41 -2.32
C PRO A 166 -4.35 12.38 -1.68
N MET A 167 -4.08 11.34 -0.88
CA MET A 167 -2.81 11.16 -0.19
C MET A 167 -2.13 9.85 -0.62
N TRP A 168 -0.83 9.91 -0.88
CA TRP A 168 0.01 8.72 -1.04
C TRP A 168 0.42 8.21 0.34
N VAL A 169 0.04 6.96 0.65
CA VAL A 169 0.41 6.29 1.90
C VAL A 169 1.36 5.14 1.61
N CYS A 170 2.52 5.16 2.23
CA CYS A 170 3.55 4.13 2.21
C CYS A 170 3.65 3.54 3.61
N TRP A 171 3.27 2.27 3.79
CA TRP A 171 3.20 1.63 5.11
C TRP A 171 3.86 0.25 5.12
N ARG A 172 4.36 -0.18 6.28
CA ARG A 172 4.93 -1.53 6.49
C ARG A 172 4.93 -1.94 7.96
N PHE A 173 4.72 -3.24 8.21
CA PHE A 173 4.89 -3.83 9.54
C PHE A 173 6.30 -4.39 9.71
N LEU A 174 6.91 -4.12 10.86
CA LEU A 174 8.25 -4.53 11.25
C LEU A 174 8.18 -5.40 12.51
N ALA A 175 8.63 -6.65 12.40
CA ALA A 175 8.78 -7.53 13.55
C ALA A 175 9.92 -7.02 14.44
N ASN A 176 9.69 -6.92 15.75
CA ASN A 176 10.65 -6.39 16.73
C ASN A 176 11.17 -4.98 16.39
N CYS A 177 10.44 -4.22 15.58
CA CYS A 177 10.84 -2.89 15.12
C CYS A 177 12.20 -2.84 14.39
N VAL A 178 12.62 -3.96 13.80
CA VAL A 178 13.85 -4.02 12.99
C VAL A 178 13.48 -3.79 11.53
N PRO A 179 14.02 -2.75 10.87
CA PRO A 179 13.77 -2.49 9.46
C PRO A 179 14.47 -3.56 8.61
N ASP A 180 13.70 -4.23 7.75
CA ASP A 180 14.25 -5.10 6.72
C ASP A 180 14.59 -4.25 5.49
N VAL A 181 15.87 -4.21 5.12
CA VAL A 181 16.37 -3.42 3.98
C VAL A 181 15.87 -3.98 2.64
N THR A 182 15.37 -5.21 2.62
CA THR A 182 14.89 -5.88 1.41
C THR A 182 13.40 -5.63 1.11
N VAL A 183 12.62 -5.17 2.11
CA VAL A 183 11.17 -5.02 1.98
C VAL A 183 10.79 -3.56 1.78
N SER A 184 10.36 -3.23 0.57
CA SER A 184 9.72 -1.95 0.24
C SER A 184 8.38 -1.82 0.97
N CYS A 185 7.96 -0.59 1.28
CA CYS A 185 6.63 -0.35 1.80
C CYS A 185 5.54 -0.65 0.78
N THR A 186 4.34 -0.92 1.27
CA THR A 186 3.13 -1.00 0.45
C THR A 186 2.64 0.42 0.18
N LEU A 187 2.58 0.80 -1.10
CA LEU A 187 2.05 2.09 -1.53
C LEU A 187 0.55 1.99 -1.80
N THR A 188 -0.24 2.94 -1.31
CA THR A 188 -1.69 2.99 -1.48
C THR A 188 -2.17 4.43 -1.60
N MET A 189 -3.13 4.68 -2.49
CA MET A 189 -3.79 5.98 -2.59
C MET A 189 -4.98 6.05 -1.64
N LEU A 190 -5.03 7.12 -0.87
CA LEU A 190 -6.05 7.39 0.11
C LEU A 190 -6.89 8.61 -0.34
N TYR A 191 -8.14 8.36 -0.72
CA TYR A 191 -9.09 9.38 -1.20
C TYR A 191 -9.99 9.96 -0.10
N ALA A 192 -9.83 9.49 1.13
CA ALA A 192 -10.61 9.91 2.30
C ALA A 192 -9.69 10.08 3.51
N ASN A 193 -10.19 10.57 4.64
CA ASN A 193 -9.33 10.84 5.80
C ASN A 193 -9.12 9.61 6.68
N THR A 194 -9.51 8.40 6.24
CA THR A 194 -9.35 7.17 7.03
C THR A 194 -8.83 6.02 6.20
N LEU A 195 -7.67 5.49 6.58
CA LEU A 195 -7.10 4.27 6.01
C LEU A 195 -7.44 3.07 6.91
N ARG A 196 -7.88 1.96 6.33
CA ARG A 196 -8.08 0.70 7.05
C ARG A 196 -7.08 -0.34 6.56
N LEU A 197 -6.35 -0.94 7.49
CA LEU A 197 -5.36 -1.99 7.23
C LEU A 197 -5.76 -3.25 7.99
N ASN A 198 -5.80 -4.38 7.30
CA ASN A 198 -5.99 -5.69 7.93
C ASN A 198 -4.64 -6.39 8.00
N HIS A 199 -4.30 -6.91 9.18
CA HIS A 199 -3.04 -7.62 9.39
C HIS A 199 -3.21 -8.76 10.40
N THR A 200 -2.45 -9.84 10.16
CA THR A 200 -2.40 -11.00 11.05
C THR A 200 -0.97 -11.17 11.54
N PHE A 201 -0.75 -10.94 12.83
CA PHE A 201 0.58 -11.07 13.44
C PHE A 201 0.96 -12.54 13.62
N THR A 202 2.18 -12.92 13.24
CA THR A 202 2.67 -14.31 13.31
C THR A 202 3.52 -14.60 14.55
N SER A 203 4.00 -13.56 15.24
CA SER A 203 4.83 -13.67 16.43
C SER A 203 4.36 -12.74 17.55
N ALA A 204 4.57 -13.16 18.80
CA ALA A 204 4.30 -12.34 19.97
C ALA A 204 5.47 -11.38 20.22
N GLY A 205 5.20 -10.26 20.89
CA GLY A 205 6.19 -9.22 21.20
C GLY A 205 5.79 -7.86 20.62
N VAL A 206 6.77 -6.95 20.54
CA VAL A 206 6.57 -5.61 19.99
C VAL A 206 6.74 -5.66 18.49
N HIS A 207 5.76 -5.12 17.77
CA HIS A 207 5.82 -4.88 16.33
C HIS A 207 5.71 -3.37 16.08
N CYS A 208 6.40 -2.85 15.08
CA CYS A 208 6.26 -1.46 14.69
C CYS A 208 5.53 -1.37 13.35
N LEU A 209 4.64 -0.39 13.22
CA LEU A 209 4.05 -0.01 11.95
C LEU A 209 4.63 1.34 11.54
N ASP A 210 5.51 1.31 10.55
CA ASP A 210 5.99 2.52 9.90
C ASP A 210 4.96 2.98 8.88
N ILE A 211 4.60 4.26 8.93
CA ILE A 211 3.71 4.88 7.96
C ILE A 211 4.25 6.24 7.54
N SER A 212 4.33 6.47 6.24
CA SER A 212 4.65 7.74 5.60
C SER A 212 3.50 8.15 4.72
N ILE A 213 2.95 9.34 4.95
CA ILE A 213 1.84 9.91 4.20
C ILE A 213 2.31 11.21 3.54
N ARG A 214 1.93 11.41 2.29
CA ARG A 214 2.25 12.61 1.51
C ARG A 214 1.02 13.06 0.72
N ASN A 215 0.79 14.36 0.65
CA ASN A 215 -0.02 14.99 -0.40
C ASN A 215 0.85 15.99 -1.19
N ASP A 216 0.26 16.76 -2.10
CA ASP A 216 1.01 17.68 -2.96
C ASP A 216 1.66 18.82 -2.17
N VAL A 217 1.11 19.17 -1.01
CA VAL A 217 1.56 20.29 -0.20
C VAL A 217 2.50 19.89 0.95
N SER A 218 2.40 18.67 1.47
CA SER A 218 3.07 18.26 2.70
C SER A 218 3.39 16.76 2.77
N LYS A 219 4.29 16.38 3.68
CA LYS A 219 4.65 14.98 3.97
C LYS A 219 4.87 14.79 5.46
N MET A 220 4.32 13.71 6.01
CA MET A 220 4.51 13.31 7.41
C MET A 220 4.86 11.81 7.49
N GLN A 221 5.70 11.45 8.45
CA GLN A 221 6.04 10.06 8.72
C GLN A 221 6.01 9.81 10.23
N THR A 222 5.52 8.64 10.63
CA THR A 222 5.45 8.22 12.03
C THR A 222 5.56 6.70 12.13
N SER A 223 5.86 6.19 13.33
CA SER A 223 5.92 4.76 13.62
C SER A 223 5.11 4.46 14.87
N PHE A 224 4.21 3.47 14.80
CA PHE A 224 3.38 3.05 15.92
C PHE A 224 3.90 1.72 16.49
N SER A 225 4.13 1.67 17.80
CA SER A 225 4.47 0.42 18.49
C SER A 225 3.20 -0.34 18.90
N LEU A 226 3.09 -1.59 18.46
CA LEU A 226 1.97 -2.49 18.71
C LEU A 226 2.46 -3.68 19.54
N TYR A 227 1.82 -3.96 20.66
CA TYR A 227 2.17 -5.09 21.51
C TYR A 227 1.25 -6.29 21.25
N VAL A 228 1.83 -7.40 20.79
CA VAL A 228 1.10 -8.62 20.40
C VAL A 228 1.32 -9.71 21.44
N ARG A 229 0.23 -10.22 22.01
CA ARG A 229 0.23 -11.31 22.99
C ARG A 229 0.10 -12.67 22.31
N ARG A 230 0.66 -13.71 22.94
CA ARG A 230 0.46 -15.09 22.50
C ARG A 230 -1.00 -15.50 22.75
N ASN A 231 -1.64 -16.07 21.74
CA ASN A 231 -2.99 -16.62 21.88
C ASN A 231 -2.94 -17.95 22.66
N ASN A 232 -3.27 -17.89 23.95
CA ASN A 232 -3.27 -19.06 24.84
C ASN A 232 -4.49 -19.98 24.66
N ASN A 233 -5.54 -19.53 23.95
CA ASN A 233 -6.76 -20.30 23.78
C ASN A 233 -6.52 -21.57 22.94
N THR A 234 -5.61 -21.52 21.97
CA THR A 234 -5.24 -22.69 21.15
C THR A 234 -4.66 -23.82 22.01
N HIS A 235 -3.74 -23.50 22.92
CA HIS A 235 -3.19 -24.46 23.88
C HIS A 235 -4.26 -25.00 24.82
N LEU A 236 -5.17 -24.15 25.30
CA LEU A 236 -6.20 -24.54 26.26
C LEU A 236 -7.24 -25.47 25.61
N ILE A 237 -7.67 -25.19 24.37
CA ILE A 237 -8.55 -26.08 23.60
C ILE A 237 -7.88 -27.42 23.35
N PHE A 238 -6.60 -27.42 22.94
CA PHE A 238 -5.85 -28.66 22.72
C PHE A 238 -5.74 -29.50 24.00
N ILE A 239 -5.39 -28.89 25.13
CA ILE A 239 -5.32 -29.57 26.43
C ILE A 239 -6.68 -30.14 26.83
N LEU A 240 -7.76 -29.37 26.67
CA LEU A 240 -9.13 -29.83 26.97
C LEU A 240 -9.55 -30.99 26.07
N SER A 241 -9.25 -30.94 24.76
CA SER A 241 -9.51 -32.04 23.83
C SER A 241 -8.72 -33.30 24.20
N CYS A 242 -7.43 -33.18 24.53
CA CYS A 242 -6.61 -34.30 25.00
C CYS A 242 -7.15 -34.89 26.32
N ALA A 243 -7.52 -34.04 27.28
CA ALA A 243 -8.09 -34.48 28.55
C ALA A 243 -9.42 -35.24 28.33
N ALA A 244 -10.29 -34.76 27.44
CA ALA A 244 -11.54 -35.43 27.10
C ALA A 244 -11.31 -36.83 26.49
N ILE A 245 -10.34 -36.96 25.57
CA ILE A 245 -9.96 -38.25 24.98
C ILE A 245 -9.43 -39.20 26.07
N LEU A 246 -8.53 -38.72 26.94
CA LEU A 246 -7.99 -39.53 28.04
C LEU A 246 -9.11 -40.01 28.96
N VAL A 247 -10.02 -39.13 29.39
CA VAL A 247 -11.17 -39.50 30.23
C VAL A 247 -12.05 -40.54 29.54
N ALA A 248 -12.34 -40.40 28.25
CA ALA A 248 -13.12 -41.38 27.48
C ALA A 248 -12.42 -42.75 27.43
N THR A 249 -11.10 -42.78 27.19
CA THR A 249 -10.32 -44.02 27.15
C THR A 249 -10.26 -44.71 28.52
N PHE A 250 -10.01 -43.97 29.61
CA PHE A 250 -10.02 -44.54 30.97
C PHE A 250 -11.40 -45.04 31.38
N SER A 251 -12.46 -44.32 31.00
CA SER A 251 -13.83 -44.77 31.23
C SER A 251 -14.10 -46.09 30.50
N PHE A 252 -13.69 -46.19 29.23
CA PHE A 252 -13.83 -47.42 28.44
C PHE A 252 -13.02 -48.60 29.02
N ILE A 253 -11.78 -48.36 29.44
CA ILE A 253 -10.95 -49.37 30.10
C ILE A 253 -11.60 -49.83 31.40
N THR A 254 -12.13 -48.92 32.21
CA THR A 254 -12.82 -49.25 33.47
C THR A 254 -14.07 -50.09 33.21
N VAL A 255 -14.87 -49.76 32.18
CA VAL A 255 -16.04 -50.56 31.79
C VAL A 255 -15.64 -51.98 31.33
N ILE A 256 -14.52 -52.13 30.62
CA ILE A 256 -14.03 -53.45 30.19
C ILE A 256 -13.45 -54.25 31.36
N ALA A 257 -12.62 -53.63 32.20
CA ALA A 257 -11.95 -54.28 33.32
C ALA A 257 -12.91 -54.63 34.47
N CYS A 258 -13.91 -53.78 34.72
CA CYS A 258 -14.92 -53.99 35.75
C CYS A 258 -16.16 -54.72 35.24
N ARG A 259 -16.25 -55.06 33.94
CA ARG A 259 -17.28 -55.98 33.46
C ARG A 259 -17.03 -57.35 34.10
N PRO A 260 -17.94 -57.88 34.93
CA PRO A 260 -17.77 -59.20 35.47
C PRO A 260 -17.72 -60.18 34.29
N ARG A 261 -16.62 -60.95 34.20
CA ARG A 261 -16.54 -62.11 33.31
C ARG A 261 -17.71 -63.02 33.69
N HIS A 262 -18.82 -62.93 32.96
CA HIS A 262 -19.83 -63.96 32.99
C HIS A 262 -19.17 -65.21 32.41
N HIS A 263 -18.62 -66.04 33.30
CA HIS A 263 -18.20 -67.38 32.95
C HIS A 263 -19.49 -68.14 32.63
N ASN A 264 -19.84 -68.18 31.35
CA ASN A 264 -20.95 -68.99 30.88
C ASN A 264 -20.54 -70.44 31.15
N ARG A 265 -21.19 -71.06 32.14
CA ARG A 265 -21.09 -72.49 32.45
C ARG A 265 -21.42 -73.24 31.17
N SER A 266 -20.39 -73.72 30.46
CA SER A 266 -20.57 -74.69 29.40
C SER A 266 -21.21 -75.93 30.02
N GLN A 267 -22.36 -76.32 29.47
CA GLN A 267 -22.92 -77.64 29.70
C GLN A 267 -21.88 -78.68 29.31
N ILE A 268 -21.67 -79.62 30.23
CA ILE A 268 -20.90 -80.83 30.03
C ILE A 268 -21.57 -81.62 28.89
N GLY A 269 -20.95 -81.58 27.72
CA GLY A 269 -21.14 -82.60 26.69
C GLY A 269 -20.36 -83.84 27.12
N THR A 270 -21.09 -84.91 27.39
CA THR A 270 -20.56 -86.23 27.75
C THR A 270 -19.60 -86.81 26.69
N SER A 271 -18.51 -87.40 27.21
CA SER A 271 -17.65 -88.45 26.64
C SER A 271 -16.94 -88.20 25.31
N SER A 272 -15.66 -87.83 25.38
CA SER A 272 -14.65 -88.42 24.48
C SER A 272 -13.90 -89.49 25.27
N ASN A 273 -14.16 -90.76 24.96
CA ASN A 273 -13.42 -91.88 25.53
C ASN A 273 -12.04 -91.92 24.87
N ALA A 274 -11.03 -91.32 25.50
CA ALA A 274 -9.65 -91.62 25.19
C ALA A 274 -9.26 -92.92 25.92
N ILE A 275 -9.25 -94.04 25.19
CA ILE A 275 -8.74 -95.31 25.71
C ILE A 275 -7.21 -95.22 25.70
N PHE A 276 -6.60 -95.23 26.88
CA PHE A 276 -5.14 -95.31 27.04
C PHE A 276 -4.72 -96.77 26.99
N LEU A 277 -4.29 -97.24 25.82
CA LEU A 277 -3.60 -98.52 25.70
C LEU A 277 -2.10 -98.29 25.91
N LYS A 278 -1.63 -98.63 27.10
CA LYS A 278 -0.20 -98.76 27.40
C LYS A 278 0.31 -100.02 26.72
N ASN A 279 0.94 -99.87 25.55
CA ASN A 279 1.92 -100.87 25.16
C ASN A 279 3.07 -100.76 26.16
N GLN A 280 3.19 -101.75 27.05
CA GLN A 280 4.52 -102.30 27.31
C GLN A 280 5.01 -102.73 25.92
N ASP A 281 6.18 -102.28 25.51
CA ASP A 281 7.31 -103.18 25.57
C ASP A 281 8.57 -102.37 25.29
N ALA A 282 9.60 -102.59 26.11
CA ALA A 282 10.97 -102.22 25.81
C ALA A 282 11.26 -100.73 25.52
N GLU A 283 12.55 -100.44 25.44
CA GLU A 283 13.13 -99.11 25.38
C GLU A 283 12.86 -98.40 24.03
N ARG A 284 12.82 -97.06 24.13
CA ARG A 284 12.90 -96.04 23.06
C ARG A 284 11.62 -95.70 22.27
N GLN A 285 11.28 -94.41 22.37
CA GLN A 285 10.42 -93.58 21.50
C GLN A 285 8.90 -93.75 21.64
N SER A 286 8.29 -92.87 22.44
CA SER A 286 6.84 -92.67 22.51
C SER A 286 6.37 -91.84 21.29
N ALA A 287 5.81 -92.49 20.27
CA ALA A 287 5.13 -91.81 19.17
C ALA A 287 3.62 -91.68 19.49
N ILE A 288 3.06 -90.47 19.35
CA ILE A 288 1.63 -90.21 19.53
C ILE A 288 0.95 -90.41 18.17
N ILE A 289 0.11 -91.43 18.04
CA ILE A 289 -0.73 -91.66 16.86
C ILE A 289 -2.15 -91.20 17.20
N LEU A 290 -2.62 -90.14 16.54
CA LEU A 290 -4.01 -89.69 16.59
C LEU A 290 -4.71 -90.16 15.32
N ASN A 291 -5.66 -91.08 15.48
CA ASN A 291 -6.48 -91.55 14.37
C ASN A 291 -7.85 -90.85 14.43
N PHE A 292 -8.22 -90.12 13.37
CA PHE A 292 -9.50 -89.44 13.26
C PHE A 292 -10.37 -90.19 12.24
N SER A 293 -11.54 -90.66 12.67
CA SER A 293 -12.59 -91.14 11.76
C SER A 293 -13.23 -89.95 11.04
N PRO A 294 -13.49 -90.01 9.72
CA PRO A 294 -14.07 -88.90 8.99
C PRO A 294 -15.57 -88.82 9.27
N LEU A 295 -16.08 -87.64 9.62
CA LEU A 295 -17.51 -87.34 9.56
C LEU A 295 -17.76 -86.29 8.48
N GLU A 296 -18.68 -86.61 7.59
CA GLU A 296 -18.98 -85.94 6.33
C GLU A 296 -19.58 -84.52 6.50
N ARG A 297 -18.93 -83.59 5.81
CA ARG A 297 -19.48 -82.54 4.92
C ARG A 297 -20.83 -81.89 5.29
N GLY A 298 -20.74 -80.62 5.69
CA GLY A 298 -21.72 -79.58 5.36
C GLY A 298 -20.97 -78.36 4.78
N GLU A 299 -21.11 -78.12 3.48
CA GLU A 299 -20.43 -77.07 2.71
C GLU A 299 -20.91 -75.65 3.07
N LYS A 300 -19.97 -74.70 3.18
CA LYS A 300 -19.95 -73.42 2.42
C LYS A 300 -18.57 -72.76 2.47
N GLN A 301 -18.15 -72.25 1.30
CA GLN A 301 -16.80 -71.86 0.88
C GLN A 301 -16.14 -70.67 1.61
N PRO A 302 -14.80 -70.52 1.49
CA PRO A 302 -13.97 -69.67 2.33
C PRO A 302 -13.80 -68.22 1.80
N LEU A 303 -13.43 -67.34 2.74
CA LEU A 303 -12.94 -65.98 2.52
C LEU A 303 -11.62 -66.00 1.74
N LEU A 304 -11.56 -65.29 0.60
CA LEU A 304 -10.31 -64.96 -0.08
C LEU A 304 -9.74 -63.66 0.50
N LEU A 305 -8.64 -63.81 1.24
CA LEU A 305 -7.70 -62.76 1.60
C LEU A 305 -6.66 -62.67 0.47
N GLN A 306 -6.56 -61.52 -0.20
CA GLN A 306 -5.49 -61.26 -1.15
C GLN A 306 -4.51 -60.27 -0.52
N HIS A 307 -3.30 -60.74 -0.21
CA HIS A 307 -2.12 -59.91 0.00
C HIS A 307 -1.01 -60.50 -0.89
N GLY A 308 -0.62 -59.73 -1.89
CA GLY A 308 0.48 -60.02 -2.80
C GLY A 308 1.79 -59.49 -2.24
N THR A 309 2.81 -60.33 -2.37
CA THR A 309 4.17 -60.25 -1.84
C THR A 309 5.07 -59.21 -2.50
N GLN A 310 5.99 -58.72 -1.66
CA GLN A 310 7.25 -58.02 -1.94
C GLN A 310 8.20 -58.88 -2.81
N TYR A 311 8.88 -58.27 -3.78
CA TYR A 311 10.13 -58.77 -4.38
C TYR A 311 11.11 -57.60 -4.58
N CYS A 312 12.40 -57.85 -4.33
CA CYS A 312 13.52 -56.92 -4.44
C CYS A 312 14.04 -56.77 -5.89
N SER A 313 14.24 -55.52 -6.31
CA SER A 313 15.49 -54.94 -6.86
C SER A 313 15.35 -53.44 -6.86
#